data_AF-A0A521ICT0-F1
#
_entry.id   AF-A0A521ICT0-F1
#
_cell.length_a   1.000
_cell.length_b   1.000
_cell.length_c   1.000
_cell.angle_alpha   90.00
_cell.angle_beta   90.00
_cell.angle_gamma   90.00
#
_symmetry.space_group_name_H-M   'P 1'
#
loop_
_entity.id
_entity.type
_entity.pdbx_description
1 polymer ?
#
loop_
_entity_poly.entity_id
_entity_poly.type
_entity_poly.pdbx_seq_one_letter_code
_entity_poly.pdbx_strand_id
1 'polypeptide(L)'
;MPDLPLSLDFRSELFVPFTARLRAGESAVLLGVGSCGKSNVVRFLKRADAREFYFQSEAATTLYTPVDCDKLRDTDEVTVYAGILAALAEAAPTFGDEGAKIAAQCETWWNEIVSTNHAPIARRRLEQALTMLLNGPAKRIILLFDDCDELMTRAHPALFRILRALRDDHKYQLVYVTVTRRELACLREMSSDFESFFELLARHQFALQPYQRDDANFMLKRLVARNAGTRPFTDAEFQNIYQVTGGHAGLIGVTFEAIKNTERALAPDLLDFLAAKRVVYQESQKIWDSLEEYEHADLLALAQQQEPSGEGCRHY
;
A
#
# COMPACT_ATOMS: atom_id res chain seq x y z
N MET A 1 -11.22 5.52 23.04
CA MET A 1 -9.79 5.61 23.43
C MET A 1 -9.00 5.96 22.18
N PRO A 2 -8.03 6.89 22.23
CA PRO A 2 -7.19 7.15 21.07
C PRO A 2 -6.43 5.88 20.72
N ASP A 3 -6.42 5.61 19.43
CA ASP A 3 -5.77 4.49 18.82
C ASP A 3 -4.26 4.55 19.10
N LEU A 4 -3.66 3.50 19.67
CA LEU A 4 -2.20 3.47 19.89
C LEU A 4 -1.52 3.66 18.52
N PRO A 5 -0.78 4.76 18.30
CA PRO A 5 -0.14 4.99 17.02
C PRO A 5 0.91 3.90 16.79
N LEU A 6 1.07 3.45 15.54
CA LEU A 6 2.15 2.50 15.20
C LEU A 6 3.50 3.07 15.66
N SER A 7 4.39 2.21 16.16
CA SER A 7 5.73 2.63 16.54
C SER A 7 6.53 3.09 15.31
N LEU A 8 7.56 3.93 15.49
CA LEU A 8 8.39 4.43 14.39
C LEU A 8 9.23 3.33 13.72
N ASP A 9 9.55 2.27 14.46
CA ASP A 9 10.23 1.07 13.98
C ASP A 9 9.30 0.05 13.29
N PHE A 10 8.00 0.35 13.19
CA PHE A 10 7.01 -0.49 12.52
C PHE A 10 7.46 -0.86 11.11
N ARG A 11 7.56 -2.16 10.81
CA ARG A 11 8.03 -2.69 9.52
C ARG A 11 9.32 -2.02 9.03
N SER A 12 10.27 -1.74 9.94
CA SER A 12 11.53 -1.09 9.58
C SER A 12 12.33 -1.88 8.53
N GLU A 13 12.18 -3.21 8.49
CA GLU A 13 12.75 -4.08 7.45
C GLU A 13 12.27 -3.74 6.04
N LEU A 14 11.04 -3.23 5.92
CA LEU A 14 10.47 -2.73 4.67
C LEU A 14 10.81 -1.25 4.46
N PHE A 15 10.52 -0.40 5.44
CA PHE A 15 10.57 1.05 5.24
C PHE A 15 11.98 1.60 5.07
N VAL A 16 12.98 1.02 5.72
CA VAL A 16 14.38 1.47 5.57
C VAL A 16 14.83 1.36 4.10
N PRO A 17 14.82 0.18 3.46
CA PRO A 17 15.24 0.08 2.06
C PRO A 17 14.24 0.73 1.10
N PHE A 18 12.93 0.66 1.38
CA PHE A 18 11.90 1.27 0.53
C PHE A 18 12.05 2.79 0.43
N THR A 19 12.11 3.49 1.56
CA THR A 19 12.21 4.95 1.56
C THR A 19 13.57 5.44 1.05
N ALA A 20 14.64 4.65 1.18
CA ALA A 20 15.92 4.95 0.54
C ALA A 20 15.78 5.06 -0.99
N ARG A 21 15.01 4.17 -1.64
CA ARG A 21 14.73 4.24 -3.08
C ARG A 21 13.89 5.46 -3.45
N LEU A 22 12.85 5.75 -2.68
CA LEU A 22 12.01 6.93 -2.93
C LEU A 22 12.81 8.23 -2.79
N ARG A 23 13.71 8.31 -1.81
CA ARG A 23 14.65 9.44 -1.65
C ARG A 23 15.64 9.55 -2.80
N ALA A 24 16.07 8.44 -3.38
CA ALA A 24 16.87 8.45 -4.61
C ALA A 24 16.07 8.86 -5.87
N GLY A 25 14.77 9.15 -5.74
CA GLY A 25 13.91 9.50 -6.87
C GLY A 25 13.52 8.30 -7.73
N GLU A 26 13.61 7.09 -7.16
CA GLU A 26 13.28 5.84 -7.82
C GLU A 26 11.84 5.43 -7.51
N SER A 27 11.09 5.06 -8.55
CA SER A 27 9.75 4.51 -8.42
C SER A 27 9.82 3.04 -8.00
N ALA A 28 8.76 2.55 -7.36
CA ALA A 28 8.76 1.22 -6.76
C ALA A 28 7.36 0.57 -6.74
N VAL A 29 7.34 -0.74 -6.58
CA VAL A 29 6.14 -1.54 -6.35
C VAL A 29 6.15 -2.05 -4.91
N LEU A 30 5.05 -1.84 -4.20
CA LEU A 30 4.73 -2.56 -2.97
C LEU A 30 3.77 -3.69 -3.31
N LEU A 31 4.26 -4.92 -3.22
CA LEU A 31 3.50 -6.14 -3.49
C LEU A 31 3.01 -6.73 -2.19
N GLY A 32 1.82 -7.30 -2.16
CA GLY A 32 1.46 -8.13 -1.03
C GLY A 32 0.09 -8.76 -1.15
N VAL A 33 0.02 -10.01 -0.72
CA VAL A 33 -1.20 -10.83 -0.69
C VAL A 33 -2.36 -10.18 0.08
N GLY A 34 -3.55 -10.75 -0.07
CA GLY A 34 -4.76 -10.33 0.62
C GLY A 34 -4.52 -10.10 2.11
N SER A 35 -4.87 -8.91 2.60
CA SER A 35 -4.78 -8.55 4.03
C SER A 35 -3.41 -8.67 4.71
N CYS A 36 -2.29 -8.58 3.98
CA CYS A 36 -0.94 -8.52 4.59
C CYS A 36 -0.62 -7.19 5.31
N GLY A 37 -1.52 -6.21 5.27
CA GLY A 37 -1.36 -4.91 5.95
C GLY A 37 -0.90 -3.75 5.06
N LYS A 38 -1.09 -3.84 3.73
CA LYS A 38 -0.83 -2.74 2.77
C LYS A 38 -1.39 -1.40 3.22
N SER A 39 -2.67 -1.34 3.61
CA SER A 39 -3.28 -0.09 4.06
C SER A 39 -2.65 0.46 5.36
N ASN A 40 -2.05 -0.37 6.21
CA ASN A 40 -1.29 0.12 7.37
C ASN A 40 0.02 0.78 6.93
N VAL A 41 0.70 0.22 5.91
CA VAL A 41 1.90 0.81 5.32
C VAL A 41 1.60 2.18 4.73
N VAL A 42 0.53 2.27 3.91
CA VAL A 42 0.10 3.52 3.29
C VAL A 42 -0.27 4.58 4.32
N ARG A 43 -1.05 4.21 5.35
CA ARG A 43 -1.43 5.12 6.44
C ARG A 43 -0.26 5.53 7.33
N PHE A 44 0.70 4.64 7.55
CA PHE A 44 1.85 4.93 8.39
C PHE A 44 2.68 6.10 7.81
N LEU A 45 2.97 6.06 6.50
CA LEU A 45 3.68 7.15 5.81
C LEU A 45 2.85 8.44 5.63
N LYS A 46 1.54 8.44 5.90
CA LYS A 46 0.79 9.71 5.99
C LYS A 46 1.17 10.51 7.23
N ARG A 47 1.66 9.88 8.30
CA ARG A 47 1.99 10.57 9.55
C ARG A 47 3.25 11.42 9.40
N ALA A 48 3.22 12.61 9.99
CA ALA A 48 4.37 13.52 9.96
C ALA A 48 5.61 12.93 10.65
N ASP A 49 5.45 12.34 11.83
CA ASP A 49 6.54 11.73 12.61
C ASP A 49 7.21 10.55 11.88
N ALA A 50 6.42 9.68 11.26
CA ALA A 50 6.94 8.60 10.42
C ALA A 50 7.71 9.14 9.22
N ARG A 51 7.19 10.18 8.54
CA ARG A 51 7.90 10.81 7.42
C ARG A 51 9.21 11.45 7.87
N GLU A 52 9.20 12.19 8.98
CA GLU A 52 10.42 12.78 9.57
C GLU A 52 11.46 11.70 9.90
N PHE A 53 11.03 10.57 10.46
CA PHE A 53 11.93 9.47 10.80
C PHE A 53 12.60 8.85 9.56
N TYR A 54 11.82 8.50 8.52
CA TYR A 54 12.35 7.78 7.35
C TYR A 54 12.92 8.69 6.25
N PHE A 55 12.32 9.86 6.02
CA PHE A 55 12.80 10.84 5.02
C PHE A 55 13.78 11.86 5.61
N GLN A 56 13.94 11.91 6.93
CA GLN A 56 14.91 12.78 7.62
C GLN A 56 14.72 14.25 7.22
N SER A 57 15.81 14.97 6.91
CA SER A 57 15.76 16.36 6.47
C SER A 57 14.94 16.60 5.20
N GLU A 58 14.72 15.56 4.37
CA GLU A 58 13.92 15.66 3.15
C GLU A 58 12.41 15.59 3.42
N ALA A 59 11.99 15.20 4.62
CA ALA A 59 10.57 15.08 4.98
C ALA A 59 9.81 16.40 4.79
N ALA A 60 10.42 17.52 5.19
CA ALA A 60 9.84 18.86 5.11
C ALA A 60 9.62 19.36 3.67
N THR A 61 10.23 18.71 2.67
CA THR A 61 10.13 19.09 1.25
C THR A 61 9.62 17.96 0.37
N THR A 62 9.22 16.83 0.96
CA THR A 62 8.67 15.67 0.26
C THR A 62 7.16 15.63 0.47
N LEU A 63 6.41 15.81 -0.62
CA LEU A 63 4.97 15.64 -0.62
C LEU A 63 4.63 14.17 -0.85
N TYR A 64 4.07 13.52 0.17
CA TYR A 64 3.55 12.16 0.08
C TYR A 64 2.05 12.20 -0.22
N THR A 65 1.66 11.68 -1.38
CA THR A 65 0.32 11.83 -1.95
C THR A 65 -0.25 10.45 -2.30
N PRO A 66 -0.97 9.81 -1.38
CA PRO A 66 -1.68 8.57 -1.65
C PRO A 66 -2.95 8.85 -2.47
N VAL A 67 -3.07 8.15 -3.60
CA VAL A 67 -4.21 8.11 -4.52
C VAL A 67 -4.91 6.78 -4.29
N ASP A 68 -6.13 6.85 -3.74
CA ASP A 68 -6.96 5.69 -3.45
C ASP A 68 -7.67 5.22 -4.73
N CYS A 69 -7.16 4.16 -5.37
CA CYS A 69 -7.68 3.71 -6.66
C CYS A 69 -9.07 3.06 -6.54
N ASP A 70 -9.43 2.50 -5.38
CA ASP A 70 -10.77 1.95 -5.12
C ASP A 70 -11.85 3.04 -5.13
N LYS A 71 -11.48 4.31 -4.92
CA LYS A 71 -12.39 5.46 -5.01
C LYS A 71 -12.56 6.00 -6.44
N LEU A 72 -11.78 5.54 -7.39
CA LEU A 72 -11.92 5.96 -8.79
C LEU A 72 -13.16 5.28 -9.38
N ARG A 73 -14.04 6.08 -9.99
CA ARG A 73 -15.29 5.56 -10.58
C ARG A 73 -15.03 4.69 -11.83
N ASP A 74 -13.95 4.99 -12.54
CA ASP A 74 -13.51 4.31 -13.75
C ASP A 74 -11.98 4.49 -13.89
N THR A 75 -11.38 3.78 -14.85
CA THR A 75 -9.94 3.75 -15.15
C THR A 75 -9.58 4.58 -16.38
N ASP A 76 -10.49 5.44 -16.84
CA ASP A 76 -10.25 6.37 -17.94
C ASP A 76 -9.31 7.52 -17.53
N GLU A 77 -8.71 8.17 -18.53
CA GLU A 77 -7.73 9.24 -18.32
C GLU A 77 -8.27 10.42 -17.50
N VAL A 78 -9.50 10.86 -17.74
CA VAL A 78 -10.08 12.01 -17.04
C VAL A 78 -10.24 11.68 -15.57
N THR A 79 -10.84 10.52 -15.26
CA THR A 79 -11.07 10.08 -13.89
C THR A 79 -9.76 9.94 -13.12
N VAL A 80 -8.74 9.33 -13.72
CA VAL A 80 -7.44 9.12 -13.06
C VAL A 80 -6.72 10.45 -12.83
N TYR A 81 -6.63 11.33 -13.84
CA TYR A 81 -5.96 12.63 -13.66
C TYR A 81 -6.69 13.51 -12.65
N ALA A 82 -8.03 13.50 -12.64
CA ALA A 82 -8.82 14.21 -11.63
C ALA A 82 -8.59 13.63 -10.22
N GLY A 83 -8.50 12.30 -10.08
CA GLY A 83 -8.19 11.64 -8.82
C GLY A 83 -6.82 12.01 -8.26
N ILE A 84 -5.79 12.03 -9.12
CA ILE A 84 -4.44 12.48 -8.73
C ILE A 84 -4.48 13.96 -8.32
N LEU A 85 -5.15 14.81 -9.08
CA LEU A 85 -5.26 16.24 -8.77
C LEU A 85 -5.97 16.48 -7.43
N ALA A 86 -7.03 15.74 -7.13
CA ALA A 86 -7.71 15.79 -5.85
C ALA A 86 -6.80 15.36 -4.69
N ALA A 87 -6.05 14.27 -4.86
CA ALA A 87 -5.08 13.82 -3.85
C ALA A 87 -3.96 14.85 -3.62
N LEU A 88 -3.47 15.49 -4.68
CA LEU A 88 -2.50 16.59 -4.57
C LEU A 88 -3.09 17.79 -3.80
N ALA A 89 -4.35 18.15 -4.07
CA ALA A 89 -5.05 19.23 -3.37
C ALA A 89 -5.20 18.91 -1.87
N GLU A 90 -5.50 17.65 -1.51
CA GLU A 90 -5.60 17.20 -0.11
C GLU A 90 -4.23 17.25 0.60
N ALA A 91 -3.15 16.89 -0.09
CA ALA A 91 -1.83 16.80 0.51
C ALA A 91 -1.09 18.16 0.59
N ALA A 92 -1.31 19.05 -0.38
CA ALA A 92 -0.58 20.32 -0.52
C ALA A 92 -0.58 21.22 0.74
N PRO A 93 -1.67 21.33 1.53
CA PRO A 93 -1.70 22.14 2.76
C PRO A 93 -0.65 21.74 3.81
N THR A 94 0.00 20.58 3.70
CA THR A 94 1.15 20.22 4.54
C THR A 94 2.30 21.24 4.48
N PHE A 95 2.33 22.09 3.44
CA PHE A 95 3.31 23.17 3.27
C PHE A 95 2.82 24.54 3.76
N GLY A 96 1.77 24.58 4.58
CA GLY A 96 1.22 25.83 5.13
C GLY A 96 0.48 26.66 4.08
N ASP A 97 0.55 27.99 4.22
CA ASP A 97 -0.25 28.94 3.43
C ASP A 97 0.01 28.85 1.91
N GLU A 98 1.25 28.61 1.50
CA GLU A 98 1.58 28.42 0.09
C GLU A 98 0.91 27.15 -0.47
N GLY A 99 1.02 26.05 0.29
CA GLY A 99 0.34 24.79 -0.03
C GLY A 99 -1.19 24.92 -0.09
N ALA A 100 -1.79 25.68 0.82
CA ALA A 100 -3.23 25.93 0.85
C ALA A 100 -3.71 26.72 -0.39
N LYS A 101 -2.91 27.67 -0.89
CA LYS A 101 -3.22 28.39 -2.14
C LYS A 101 -3.16 27.47 -3.35
N ILE A 102 -2.16 26.58 -3.40
CA ILE A 102 -2.05 25.57 -4.45
C ILE A 102 -3.26 24.62 -4.41
N ALA A 103 -3.66 24.17 -3.22
CA ALA A 103 -4.83 23.32 -3.03
C ALA A 103 -6.11 23.96 -3.58
N ALA A 104 -6.38 25.23 -3.25
CA ALA A 104 -7.54 25.95 -3.76
C ALA A 104 -7.53 26.10 -5.30
N GLN A 105 -6.33 26.27 -5.89
CA GLN A 105 -6.18 26.30 -7.34
C GLN A 105 -6.45 24.91 -7.97
N CYS A 106 -5.97 23.84 -7.34
CA CYS A 106 -6.26 22.47 -7.76
C CYS A 106 -7.75 22.14 -7.68
N GLU A 107 -8.47 22.58 -6.64
CA GLU A 107 -9.93 22.41 -6.54
C GLU A 107 -10.67 23.14 -7.68
N THR A 108 -10.23 24.35 -8.02
CA THR A 108 -10.79 25.11 -9.16
C THR A 108 -10.61 24.34 -10.46
N TRP A 109 -9.42 23.79 -10.69
CA TRP A 109 -9.14 22.97 -11.86
C TRP A 109 -9.87 21.64 -11.84
N TRP A 110 -10.05 21.02 -10.69
CA TRP A 110 -10.83 19.80 -10.56
C TRP A 110 -12.28 20.02 -10.99
N ASN A 111 -12.90 21.12 -10.55
CA ASN A 111 -14.24 21.51 -11.01
C ASN A 111 -14.29 21.72 -12.53
N GLU A 112 -13.26 22.34 -13.11
CA GLU A 112 -13.13 22.50 -14.57
C GLU A 112 -13.04 21.14 -15.27
N ILE A 113 -12.24 20.21 -14.77
CA ILE A 113 -12.11 18.86 -15.32
C ILE A 113 -13.44 18.11 -15.30
N VAL A 114 -14.12 18.12 -14.15
CA VAL A 114 -15.42 17.44 -13.99
C VAL A 114 -16.48 18.05 -14.91
N SER A 115 -16.47 19.38 -15.06
CA SER A 115 -17.43 20.08 -15.92
C SER A 115 -17.19 19.86 -17.42
N THR A 116 -15.94 19.80 -17.84
CA THR A 116 -15.55 19.65 -19.26
C THR A 116 -15.46 18.20 -19.71
N ASN A 117 -15.11 17.29 -18.80
CA ASN A 117 -14.88 15.86 -19.06
C ASN A 117 -13.95 15.59 -20.26
N HIS A 118 -12.84 16.32 -20.35
CA HIS A 118 -11.97 16.32 -21.54
C HIS A 118 -10.51 16.00 -21.16
N ALA A 119 -10.00 14.84 -21.60
CA ALA A 119 -8.69 14.31 -21.18
C ALA A 119 -7.51 15.27 -21.39
N PRO A 120 -7.37 15.97 -22.53
CA PRO A 120 -6.32 16.99 -22.70
C PRO A 120 -6.36 18.14 -21.66
N ILE A 121 -7.55 18.55 -21.21
CA ILE A 121 -7.68 19.58 -20.16
C ILE A 121 -7.23 18.99 -18.84
N ALA A 122 -7.71 17.80 -18.49
CA ALA A 122 -7.34 17.10 -17.26
C ALA A 122 -5.83 16.87 -17.15
N ARG A 123 -5.20 16.38 -18.22
CA ARG A 123 -3.75 16.23 -18.34
C ARG A 123 -3.03 17.56 -18.08
N ARG A 124 -3.43 18.62 -18.78
CA ARG A 124 -2.79 19.95 -18.65
C ARG A 124 -2.90 20.49 -17.23
N ARG A 125 -4.04 20.31 -16.56
CA ARG A 125 -4.22 20.76 -15.18
C ARG A 125 -3.36 19.96 -14.20
N LEU A 126 -3.21 18.66 -14.40
CA LEU A 126 -2.29 17.84 -13.62
C LEU A 126 -0.83 18.30 -13.82
N GLU A 127 -0.40 18.51 -15.06
CA GLU A 127 0.93 19.05 -15.39
C GLU A 127 1.20 20.38 -14.68
N GLN A 128 0.22 21.29 -14.69
CA GLN A 128 0.31 22.59 -14.02
C GLN A 128 0.41 22.44 -12.50
N ALA A 129 -0.37 21.57 -11.88
CA ALA A 129 -0.33 21.32 -10.45
C ALA A 129 1.02 20.74 -10.00
N LEU A 130 1.54 19.75 -10.72
CA LEU A 130 2.86 19.16 -10.47
C LEU A 130 3.95 20.22 -10.58
N THR A 131 3.91 21.04 -11.64
CA THR A 131 4.87 22.12 -11.86
C THR A 131 4.82 23.17 -10.73
N MET A 132 3.63 23.58 -10.31
CA MET A 132 3.47 24.56 -9.22
C MET A 132 4.04 24.03 -7.90
N LEU A 133 3.78 22.76 -7.57
CA LEU A 133 4.29 22.14 -6.36
C LEU A 133 5.82 21.99 -6.40
N LEU A 134 6.37 21.49 -7.52
CA LEU A 134 7.81 21.21 -7.66
C LEU A 134 8.68 22.46 -7.82
N ASN A 135 8.13 23.54 -8.38
CA ASN A 135 8.82 24.83 -8.45
C ASN A 135 8.63 25.68 -7.18
N GLY A 136 7.64 25.35 -6.36
CA GLY A 136 7.35 26.01 -5.09
C GLY A 136 7.87 25.19 -3.89
N PRO A 137 6.96 24.72 -3.01
CA PRO A 137 7.36 24.19 -1.71
C PRO A 137 7.89 22.75 -1.74
N ALA A 138 7.55 21.95 -2.74
CA ALA A 138 7.97 20.56 -2.82
C ALA A 138 9.28 20.43 -3.61
N LYS A 139 10.24 19.66 -3.08
CA LYS A 139 11.40 19.17 -3.84
C LYS A 139 11.13 17.80 -4.48
N ARG A 140 10.22 17.04 -3.88
CA ARG A 140 9.79 15.73 -4.37
C ARG A 140 8.29 15.52 -4.14
N ILE A 141 7.65 14.86 -5.08
CA ILE A 141 6.28 14.36 -4.97
C ILE A 141 6.31 12.84 -5.14
N ILE A 142 5.77 12.14 -4.16
CA ILE A 142 5.56 10.69 -4.19
C ILE A 142 4.06 10.47 -4.41
N LEU A 143 3.70 10.03 -5.61
CA LEU A 143 2.35 9.59 -5.94
C LEU A 143 2.25 8.08 -5.68
N LEU A 144 1.54 7.71 -4.62
CA LEU A 144 1.31 6.31 -4.27
C LEU A 144 -0.09 5.90 -4.70
N PHE A 145 -0.21 4.99 -5.66
CA PHE A 145 -1.46 4.40 -6.10
C PHE A 145 -1.80 3.20 -5.21
N ASP A 146 -2.77 3.36 -4.31
CA ASP A 146 -3.22 2.33 -3.36
C ASP A 146 -4.29 1.43 -3.99
N ASP A 147 -4.21 0.12 -3.73
CA ASP A 147 -5.09 -0.93 -4.31
C ASP A 147 -5.32 -0.75 -5.84
N CYS A 148 -4.25 -0.55 -6.60
CA CYS A 148 -4.34 -0.16 -8.00
C CYS A 148 -4.42 -1.32 -9.01
N ASP A 149 -4.76 -2.53 -8.59
CA ASP A 149 -4.81 -3.73 -9.45
C ASP A 149 -5.74 -3.51 -10.66
N GLU A 150 -6.93 -2.94 -10.43
CA GLU A 150 -7.90 -2.67 -11.49
C GLU A 150 -7.40 -1.61 -12.47
N LEU A 151 -6.76 -0.56 -11.96
CA LEU A 151 -6.12 0.49 -12.78
C LEU A 151 -5.07 -0.12 -13.71
N MET A 152 -4.20 -0.97 -13.19
CA MET A 152 -3.14 -1.63 -13.97
C MET A 152 -3.71 -2.56 -15.04
N THR A 153 -4.79 -3.27 -14.70
CA THR A 153 -5.44 -4.25 -15.58
C THR A 153 -6.21 -3.56 -16.72
N ARG A 154 -7.03 -2.55 -16.40
CA ARG A 154 -8.08 -2.06 -17.30
C ARG A 154 -7.77 -0.72 -17.98
N ALA A 155 -6.90 0.11 -17.40
CA ALA A 155 -6.67 1.43 -17.95
C ALA A 155 -6.09 1.38 -19.37
N HIS A 156 -6.42 2.40 -20.16
CA HIS A 156 -5.93 2.54 -21.52
C HIS A 156 -4.41 2.84 -21.53
N PRO A 157 -3.60 2.25 -22.43
CA PRO A 157 -2.15 2.44 -22.44
C PRO A 157 -1.69 3.90 -22.53
N ALA A 158 -2.49 4.75 -23.17
CA ALA A 158 -2.20 6.17 -23.26
C ALA A 158 -1.99 6.82 -21.89
N LEU A 159 -2.74 6.41 -20.86
CA LEU A 159 -2.58 6.89 -19.49
C LEU A 159 -1.14 6.69 -18.99
N PHE A 160 -0.61 5.47 -19.08
CA PHE A 160 0.72 5.13 -18.56
C PHE A 160 1.84 5.79 -19.36
N ARG A 161 1.65 5.97 -20.68
CA ARG A 161 2.61 6.74 -21.50
C ARG A 161 2.68 8.20 -21.04
N ILE A 162 1.54 8.81 -20.68
CA ILE A 162 1.53 10.16 -20.13
C ILE A 162 2.17 10.21 -18.76
N LEU A 163 1.83 9.30 -17.84
CA LEU A 163 2.48 9.23 -16.53
C LEU A 163 4.00 9.04 -16.67
N ARG A 164 4.44 8.19 -17.61
CA ARG A 164 5.86 8.01 -17.91
C ARG A 164 6.53 9.31 -18.37
N ALA A 165 5.88 10.06 -19.25
CA ALA A 165 6.36 11.35 -19.74
C ALA A 165 6.43 12.40 -18.61
N LEU A 166 5.39 12.49 -17.76
CA LEU A 166 5.38 13.38 -16.59
C LEU A 166 6.56 13.10 -15.65
N ARG A 167 6.87 11.83 -15.42
CA ARG A 167 8.04 11.46 -14.62
C ARG A 167 9.34 11.85 -15.29
N ASP A 168 9.46 11.73 -16.62
CA ASP A 168 10.68 12.13 -17.32
C ASP A 168 10.91 13.64 -17.26
N ASP A 169 9.84 14.44 -17.40
CA ASP A 169 9.90 15.90 -17.29
C ASP A 169 10.29 16.35 -15.87
N HIS A 170 9.99 15.53 -14.86
CA HIS A 170 10.30 15.79 -13.45
C HIS A 170 11.22 14.73 -12.85
N LYS A 171 12.24 14.30 -13.61
CA LYS A 171 13.14 13.21 -13.22
C LYS A 171 13.72 13.42 -11.82
N TYR A 172 13.68 12.37 -11.00
CA TYR A 172 14.08 12.34 -9.58
C TYR A 172 13.21 13.14 -8.60
N GLN A 173 12.30 13.98 -9.09
CA GLN A 173 11.38 14.77 -8.28
C GLN A 173 9.97 14.18 -8.26
N LEU A 174 9.52 13.55 -9.34
CA LEU A 174 8.25 12.81 -9.38
C LEU A 174 8.52 11.31 -9.28
N VAL A 175 7.97 10.70 -8.24
CA VAL A 175 8.14 9.28 -7.92
C VAL A 175 6.78 8.60 -7.90
N TYR A 176 6.69 7.44 -8.53
CA TYR A 176 5.49 6.60 -8.50
C TYR A 176 5.71 5.42 -7.56
N VAL A 177 4.71 5.15 -6.74
CA VAL A 177 4.60 3.90 -5.98
C VAL A 177 3.29 3.24 -6.36
N THR A 178 3.31 1.95 -6.65
CA THR A 178 2.09 1.16 -6.87
C THR A 178 1.95 0.14 -5.78
N VAL A 179 0.76 0.03 -5.21
CA VAL A 179 0.42 -0.96 -4.20
C VAL A 179 -0.52 -1.97 -4.84
N THR A 180 -0.02 -3.17 -5.10
CA THR A 180 -0.77 -4.22 -5.82
C THR A 180 -0.81 -5.51 -5.02
N ARG A 181 -1.81 -6.34 -5.29
CA ARG A 181 -1.92 -7.67 -4.67
C ARG A 181 -1.05 -8.70 -5.37
N ARG A 182 -0.93 -8.55 -6.68
CA ARG A 182 -0.21 -9.43 -7.59
C ARG A 182 0.91 -8.67 -8.27
N GLU A 183 1.87 -9.41 -8.81
CA GLU A 183 2.91 -8.83 -9.66
C GLU A 183 2.30 -8.10 -10.85
N LEU A 184 2.91 -6.98 -11.22
CA LEU A 184 2.46 -6.18 -12.37
C LEU A 184 2.41 -7.02 -13.66
N ALA A 185 3.38 -7.92 -13.86
CA ALA A 185 3.43 -8.83 -15.00
C ALA A 185 2.27 -9.83 -15.04
N CYS A 186 1.65 -10.13 -13.90
CA CYS A 186 0.50 -11.03 -13.77
C CYS A 186 -0.84 -10.31 -13.90
N LEU A 187 -0.87 -8.98 -13.71
CA LEU A 187 -2.07 -8.16 -13.87
C LEU A 187 -2.37 -7.82 -15.34
N ARG A 188 -1.35 -7.79 -16.19
CA ARG A 188 -1.50 -7.43 -17.59
C ARG A 188 -0.44 -8.09 -18.45
N GLU A 189 -0.83 -8.53 -19.65
CA GLU A 189 0.12 -8.94 -20.67
C GLU A 189 1.08 -7.78 -21.00
N MET A 190 2.38 -8.05 -20.92
CA MET A 190 3.41 -7.07 -21.24
C MET A 190 3.41 -6.82 -22.74
N SER A 191 2.88 -5.67 -23.15
CA SER A 191 3.03 -5.14 -24.50
C SER A 191 3.94 -3.92 -24.49
N SER A 192 4.51 -3.60 -25.65
CA SER A 192 5.38 -2.42 -25.85
C SER A 192 4.73 -1.10 -25.40
N ASP A 193 3.40 -1.02 -25.41
CA ASP A 193 2.65 0.16 -24.96
C ASP A 193 2.72 0.38 -23.44
N PHE A 194 2.98 -0.66 -22.64
CA PHE A 194 3.06 -0.60 -21.17
C PHE A 194 4.48 -0.77 -20.62
N GLU A 195 5.33 -1.44 -21.40
CA GLU A 195 6.69 -1.82 -21.02
C GLU A 195 7.46 -0.65 -20.40
N SER A 196 7.46 0.52 -21.05
CA SER A 196 8.22 1.69 -20.56
C SER A 196 7.81 2.19 -19.17
N PHE A 197 6.53 2.13 -18.80
CA PHE A 197 6.05 2.52 -17.48
C PHE A 197 6.25 1.40 -16.45
N PHE A 198 6.14 0.14 -16.88
CA PHE A 198 6.36 -1.00 -15.99
C PHE A 198 7.84 -1.17 -15.68
N GLU A 199 8.75 -0.95 -16.63
CA GLU A 199 10.20 -0.92 -16.41
C GLU A 199 10.64 0.08 -15.34
N LEU A 200 9.92 1.20 -15.23
CA LEU A 200 10.16 2.20 -14.20
C LEU A 200 9.89 1.64 -12.81
N LEU A 201 8.85 0.82 -12.66
CA LEU A 201 8.40 0.25 -11.40
C LEU A 201 9.11 -1.07 -11.06
N ALA A 202 9.31 -1.93 -12.07
CA ALA A 202 9.82 -3.29 -11.92
C ALA A 202 11.25 -3.37 -11.39
N ARG A 203 12.02 -2.27 -11.43
CA ARG A 203 13.38 -2.20 -10.89
C ARG A 203 13.43 -2.33 -9.38
N HIS A 204 12.38 -1.89 -8.68
CA HIS A 204 12.35 -1.83 -7.22
C HIS A 204 11.03 -2.39 -6.72
N GLN A 205 11.02 -3.69 -6.47
CA GLN A 205 9.86 -4.41 -5.97
C GLN A 205 10.08 -4.78 -4.51
N PHE A 206 9.08 -4.54 -3.68
CA PHE A 206 9.12 -4.79 -2.26
C PHE A 206 7.90 -5.59 -1.84
N ALA A 207 8.11 -6.85 -1.49
CA ALA A 207 7.06 -7.70 -0.96
C ALA A 207 6.78 -7.38 0.51
N LEU A 208 5.51 -7.14 0.84
CA LEU A 208 5.03 -7.04 2.20
C LEU A 208 4.95 -8.44 2.80
N GLN A 209 6.01 -8.79 3.49
CA GLN A 209 6.08 -10.01 4.28
C GLN A 209 5.09 -9.97 5.46
N PRO A 210 4.72 -11.14 6.04
CA PRO A 210 4.07 -11.19 7.34
C PRO A 210 4.83 -10.37 8.39
N TYR A 211 4.13 -9.91 9.43
CA TYR A 211 4.79 -9.11 10.46
C TYR A 211 5.90 -9.90 11.15
N GLN A 212 7.01 -9.21 11.43
CA GLN A 212 7.97 -9.70 12.41
C GLN A 212 7.32 -9.78 13.79
N ARG A 213 7.90 -10.58 14.67
CA ARG A 213 7.33 -10.88 15.99
C ARG A 213 6.97 -9.62 16.79
N ASP A 214 7.82 -8.60 16.79
CA ASP A 214 7.60 -7.37 17.53
C ASP A 214 6.43 -6.55 16.97
N ASP A 215 6.33 -6.45 15.64
CA ASP A 215 5.21 -5.81 14.96
C ASP A 215 3.90 -6.57 15.19
N ALA A 216 3.92 -7.90 15.12
CA ALA A 216 2.74 -8.73 15.39
C ALA A 216 2.24 -8.55 16.84
N ASN A 217 3.17 -8.56 17.80
CA ASN A 217 2.86 -8.30 19.21
C ASN A 217 2.29 -6.89 19.40
N PHE A 218 2.87 -5.88 18.76
CA PHE A 218 2.37 -4.50 18.82
C PHE A 218 0.95 -4.40 18.26
N MET A 219 0.69 -5.05 17.12
CA MET A 219 -0.62 -5.09 16.49
C MET A 219 -1.66 -5.77 17.39
N LEU A 220 -1.31 -6.88 18.05
CA LEU A 220 -2.18 -7.54 19.03
C LEU A 220 -2.48 -6.65 20.23
N LYS A 221 -1.47 -5.99 20.81
CA LYS A 221 -1.66 -5.02 21.91
C LYS A 221 -2.63 -3.91 21.52
N ARG A 222 -2.52 -3.41 20.28
CA ARG A 222 -3.42 -2.39 19.74
C ARG A 222 -4.85 -2.91 19.56
N LEU A 223 -5.04 -4.15 19.11
CA LEU A 223 -6.35 -4.78 19.00
C LEU A 223 -7.02 -4.95 20.38
N VAL A 224 -6.27 -5.41 21.38
CA VAL A 224 -6.73 -5.51 22.78
C VAL A 224 -7.15 -4.12 23.30
N ALA A 225 -6.29 -3.11 23.14
CA ALA A 225 -6.55 -1.75 23.64
C ALA A 225 -7.79 -1.08 23.00
N ARG A 226 -8.11 -1.41 21.75
CA ARG A 226 -9.30 -0.88 21.04
C ARG A 226 -10.60 -1.53 21.49
N ASN A 227 -10.56 -2.77 21.98
CA ASN A 227 -11.76 -3.52 22.36
C ASN A 227 -12.02 -3.37 23.86
N ALA A 228 -12.84 -2.38 24.21
CA ALA A 228 -13.26 -2.16 25.60
C ALA A 228 -13.92 -3.43 26.16
N GLY A 229 -13.42 -3.93 27.29
CA GLY A 229 -13.90 -5.15 27.94
C GLY A 229 -13.14 -6.43 27.56
N THR A 230 -12.23 -6.39 26.59
CA THR A 230 -11.30 -7.50 26.34
C THR A 230 -10.25 -7.55 27.45
N ARG A 231 -10.05 -8.74 28.03
CA ARG A 231 -8.99 -8.94 29.03
C ARG A 231 -7.61 -8.72 28.39
N PRO A 232 -6.61 -8.27 29.16
CA PRO A 232 -5.24 -8.28 28.66
C PRO A 232 -4.83 -9.72 28.33
N PHE A 233 -4.15 -9.87 27.19
CA PHE A 233 -3.52 -11.12 26.79
C PHE A 233 -2.13 -11.19 27.40
N THR A 234 -1.70 -12.40 27.75
CA THR A 234 -0.35 -12.69 28.23
C THR A 234 0.63 -12.83 27.06
N ASP A 235 1.93 -12.73 27.34
CA ASP A 235 2.96 -12.91 26.31
C ASP A 235 2.92 -14.31 25.67
N ALA A 236 2.56 -15.34 26.44
CA ALA A 236 2.39 -16.70 25.93
C ALA A 236 1.24 -16.80 24.91
N GLU A 237 0.15 -16.05 25.15
CA GLU A 237 -0.97 -15.99 24.22
C GLU A 237 -0.60 -15.25 22.94
N PHE A 238 0.16 -14.17 23.04
CA PHE A 238 0.72 -13.51 21.85
C PHE A 238 1.63 -14.45 21.06
N GLN A 239 2.46 -15.24 21.72
CA GLN A 239 3.29 -16.24 21.04
C GLN A 239 2.48 -17.29 20.31
N ASN A 240 1.46 -17.86 20.95
CA ASN A 240 0.64 -18.87 20.30
C ASN A 240 -0.14 -18.29 19.11
N ILE A 241 -0.69 -17.08 19.22
CA ILE A 241 -1.35 -16.42 18.09
C ILE A 241 -0.35 -16.17 16.96
N TYR A 242 0.85 -15.71 17.27
CA TYR A 242 1.89 -15.52 16.26
C TYR A 242 2.25 -16.82 15.54
N GLN A 243 2.42 -17.92 16.29
CA GLN A 243 2.73 -19.23 15.72
C GLN A 243 1.64 -19.75 14.78
N VAL A 244 0.36 -19.67 15.17
CA VAL A 244 -0.74 -20.20 14.33
C VAL A 244 -1.07 -19.30 13.14
N THR A 245 -0.71 -18.02 13.19
CA THR A 245 -1.00 -17.05 12.10
C THR A 245 0.21 -16.76 11.21
N GLY A 246 1.41 -17.18 11.61
CA GLY A 246 2.66 -16.86 10.91
C GLY A 246 2.97 -15.36 10.84
N GLY A 247 2.35 -14.53 11.69
CA GLY A 247 2.50 -13.07 11.62
C GLY A 247 1.62 -12.39 10.57
N HIS A 248 0.75 -13.11 9.84
CA HIS A 248 -0.08 -12.51 8.80
C HIS A 248 -1.13 -11.56 9.39
N ALA A 249 -1.14 -10.30 8.94
CA ALA A 249 -1.92 -9.23 9.56
C ALA A 249 -3.43 -9.53 9.62
N GLY A 250 -4.02 -10.02 8.54
CA GLY A 250 -5.42 -10.43 8.48
C GLY A 250 -5.74 -11.61 9.40
N LEU A 251 -4.87 -12.63 9.43
CA LEU A 251 -5.05 -13.83 10.25
C LEU A 251 -4.95 -13.50 11.74
N ILE A 252 -4.03 -12.62 12.13
CA ILE A 252 -3.95 -12.06 13.50
C ILE A 252 -5.28 -11.42 13.88
N GLY A 253 -5.84 -10.58 13.01
CA GLY A 253 -7.10 -9.88 13.25
C GLY A 253 -8.27 -10.84 13.48
N VAL A 254 -8.50 -11.78 12.56
CA VAL A 254 -9.62 -12.74 12.68
C VAL A 254 -9.41 -13.74 13.82
N THR A 255 -8.16 -14.12 14.12
CA THR A 255 -7.83 -14.98 15.26
C THR A 255 -8.15 -14.28 16.56
N PHE A 256 -7.70 -13.03 16.72
CA PHE A 256 -8.04 -12.19 17.87
C PHE A 256 -9.56 -12.09 18.04
N GLU A 257 -10.30 -11.76 16.99
CA GLU A 257 -11.76 -11.64 17.05
C GLU A 257 -12.45 -12.95 17.46
N ALA A 258 -11.93 -14.10 17.02
CA ALA A 258 -12.48 -15.41 17.37
C ALA A 258 -12.26 -15.80 18.85
N ILE A 259 -11.22 -15.28 19.50
CA ILE A 259 -10.80 -15.73 20.83
C ILE A 259 -10.81 -14.64 21.92
N LYS A 260 -11.03 -13.36 21.58
CA LYS A 260 -10.93 -12.21 22.50
C LYS A 260 -11.73 -12.31 23.79
N ASN A 261 -12.81 -13.09 23.80
CA ASN A 261 -13.67 -13.30 24.96
C ASN A 261 -13.51 -14.70 25.58
N THR A 262 -12.39 -15.37 25.32
CA THR A 262 -12.12 -16.74 25.78
C THR A 262 -10.68 -16.90 26.27
N GLU A 263 -10.39 -18.00 26.96
CA GLU A 263 -9.02 -18.39 27.35
C GLU A 263 -8.40 -19.41 26.37
N ARG A 264 -8.90 -19.45 25.13
CA ARG A 264 -8.50 -20.46 24.13
C ARG A 264 -7.15 -20.21 23.47
N ALA A 265 -6.53 -19.05 23.64
CA ALA A 265 -5.24 -18.75 23.02
C ALA A 265 -4.11 -19.71 23.47
N LEU A 266 -4.27 -20.38 24.61
CA LEU A 266 -3.34 -21.41 25.11
C LEU A 266 -3.84 -22.84 24.89
N ALA A 267 -5.01 -23.03 24.26
CA ALA A 267 -5.59 -24.35 24.10
C ALA A 267 -4.82 -25.15 23.03
N PRO A 268 -4.54 -26.45 23.26
CA PRO A 268 -3.81 -27.27 22.31
C PRO A 268 -4.58 -27.50 20.99
N ASP A 269 -5.91 -27.38 21.02
CA ASP A 269 -6.81 -27.48 19.87
C ASP A 269 -7.04 -26.13 19.16
N LEU A 270 -6.24 -25.10 19.45
CA LEU A 270 -6.48 -23.75 18.93
C LEU A 270 -6.55 -23.73 17.39
N LEU A 271 -5.64 -24.43 16.71
CA LEU A 271 -5.62 -24.46 15.25
C LEU A 271 -6.89 -25.10 14.68
N ASP A 272 -7.31 -26.26 15.20
CA ASP A 272 -8.53 -26.95 14.78
C ASP A 272 -9.78 -26.09 15.05
N PHE A 273 -9.81 -25.44 16.21
CA PHE A 273 -10.87 -24.51 16.57
C PHE A 273 -10.95 -23.34 15.59
N LEU A 274 -9.82 -22.74 15.22
CA LEU A 274 -9.74 -21.63 14.27
C LEU A 274 -10.12 -22.08 12.86
N ALA A 275 -9.66 -23.25 12.41
CA ALA A 275 -10.00 -23.82 11.11
C ALA A 275 -11.51 -24.03 10.93
N ALA A 276 -12.22 -24.35 12.02
CA ALA A 276 -13.68 -24.47 12.03
C ALA A 276 -14.42 -23.12 11.97
N LYS A 277 -13.73 -21.97 12.09
CA LYS A 277 -14.37 -20.64 12.06
C LYS A 277 -14.49 -20.13 10.63
N ARG A 278 -15.72 -19.80 10.24
CA ARG A 278 -16.03 -19.16 8.95
C ARG A 278 -15.19 -17.91 8.68
N VAL A 279 -14.94 -17.07 9.70
CA VAL A 279 -14.14 -15.84 9.54
C VAL A 279 -12.67 -16.12 9.22
N VAL A 280 -12.11 -17.21 9.76
CA VAL A 280 -10.73 -17.64 9.47
C VAL A 280 -10.64 -18.26 8.09
N TYR A 281 -11.63 -19.08 7.71
CA TYR A 281 -11.75 -19.64 6.36
C TYR A 281 -11.83 -18.53 5.30
N GLN A 282 -12.71 -17.55 5.50
CA GLN A 282 -12.86 -16.42 4.57
C GLN A 282 -11.56 -15.62 4.41
N GLU A 283 -10.82 -15.43 5.49
CA GLU A 283 -9.54 -14.73 5.45
C GLU A 283 -8.46 -15.54 4.74
N SER A 284 -8.41 -16.85 5.00
CA SER A 284 -7.50 -17.78 4.31
C SER A 284 -7.81 -17.85 2.82
N GLN A 285 -9.09 -17.82 2.45
CA GLN A 285 -9.53 -17.79 1.05
C GLN A 285 -9.06 -16.51 0.34
N LYS A 286 -9.12 -15.34 0.98
CA LYS A 286 -8.57 -14.10 0.37
C LYS A 286 -7.07 -14.17 0.12
N ILE A 287 -6.32 -14.81 1.01
CA ILE A 287 -4.88 -15.02 0.83
C ILE A 287 -4.68 -15.95 -0.36
N TRP A 288 -5.36 -17.09 -0.36
CA TRP A 288 -5.32 -18.07 -1.44
C TRP A 288 -5.65 -17.44 -2.80
N ASP A 289 -6.76 -16.71 -2.91
CA ASP A 289 -7.20 -16.08 -4.16
C ASP A 289 -6.27 -14.96 -4.66
N SER A 290 -5.32 -14.51 -3.82
CA SER A 290 -4.32 -13.50 -4.20
C SER A 290 -2.98 -14.06 -4.68
N LEU A 291 -2.81 -15.38 -4.59
CA LEU A 291 -1.61 -16.08 -5.04
C LEU A 291 -1.73 -16.46 -6.53
N GLU A 292 -0.58 -16.50 -7.20
CA GLU A 292 -0.42 -17.00 -8.57
C GLU A 292 -0.49 -18.53 -8.63
N GLU A 293 -0.72 -19.09 -9.83
CA GLU A 293 -0.85 -20.55 -10.03
C GLU A 293 0.37 -21.34 -9.52
N TYR A 294 1.58 -20.80 -9.72
CA TYR A 294 2.82 -21.41 -9.25
C TYR A 294 2.96 -21.30 -7.71
N GLU A 295 2.47 -20.22 -7.10
CA GLU A 295 2.42 -20.06 -5.64
C GLU A 295 1.37 -20.99 -5.00
N HIS A 296 0.23 -21.24 -5.68
CA HIS A 296 -0.74 -22.26 -5.27
C HIS A 296 -0.11 -23.65 -5.25
N ALA A 297 0.63 -23.99 -6.30
CA ALA A 297 1.30 -25.28 -6.40
C ALA A 297 2.32 -25.47 -5.27
N ASP A 298 3.16 -24.46 -5.01
CA ASP A 298 4.14 -24.49 -3.92
C ASP A 298 3.47 -24.57 -2.53
N LEU A 299 2.39 -23.83 -2.31
CA LEU A 299 1.65 -23.88 -1.04
C LEU A 299 0.97 -25.23 -0.81
N LEU A 300 0.44 -25.86 -1.87
CA LEU A 300 -0.12 -27.22 -1.80
C LEU A 300 0.97 -28.26 -1.52
N ALA A 301 2.14 -28.14 -2.16
CA ALA A 301 3.27 -29.00 -1.88
C ALA A 301 3.69 -28.91 -0.41
N LEU A 302 3.83 -27.69 0.13
CA LEU A 302 4.14 -27.46 1.54
C LEU A 302 3.08 -28.06 2.48
N ALA A 303 1.79 -27.89 2.17
CA ALA A 303 0.70 -28.46 2.95
C ALA A 303 0.71 -30.01 2.94
N GLN A 304 1.22 -30.60 1.86
CA GLN A 304 1.41 -32.04 1.69
C GLN A 304 2.77 -32.54 2.20
N GLN A 305 3.58 -31.68 2.84
CA GLN A 305 4.94 -31.97 3.31
C GLN A 305 5.90 -32.41 2.18
N GLN A 306 5.68 -31.85 0.98
CA GLN A 306 6.53 -32.04 -0.19
C GLN A 306 7.44 -30.81 -0.38
N GLU A 307 8.53 -30.99 -1.13
CA GLU A 307 9.43 -29.90 -1.48
C GLU A 307 8.76 -29.00 -2.54
N PRO A 308 8.64 -27.69 -2.29
CA PRO A 308 8.09 -26.76 -3.27
C PRO A 308 9.05 -26.65 -4.47
N SER A 309 8.51 -26.31 -5.64
CA SER A 309 9.30 -26.06 -6.85
C SER A 309 10.29 -24.90 -6.69
N GLY A 310 9.98 -24.00 -5.75
CA GLY A 310 10.74 -22.79 -5.48
C GLY A 310 10.47 -21.69 -6.52
N GLU A 311 9.62 -21.94 -7.53
CA GLU A 311 9.19 -20.90 -8.47
C GLU A 311 8.41 -19.80 -7.74
N GLY A 312 7.59 -20.15 -6.74
CA GLY A 312 6.90 -19.20 -5.86
C GLY A 312 7.81 -18.29 -5.03
N CYS A 313 9.05 -18.72 -4.77
CA CYS A 313 10.00 -17.96 -3.96
C CYS A 313 10.98 -17.11 -4.81
N ARG A 314 11.01 -17.26 -6.14
CA ARG A 314 12.01 -16.59 -7.00
C ARG A 314 11.69 -15.14 -7.33
N HIS A 315 10.47 -14.71 -7.05
CA HIS A 315 9.97 -13.39 -7.41
C HIS A 315 10.00 -12.36 -6.26
N TYR A 316 10.57 -12.71 -5.09
CA TYR A 316 10.57 -11.87 -3.89
C TYR A 316 11.95 -11.68 -3.24
#